data_AF-A0A2M7E624-F1
#
_entry.id   AF-A0A2M7E624-F1
#
_cell.length_a   1.000
_cell.length_b   1.000
_cell.length_c   1.000
_cell.angle_alpha   90.00
_cell.angle_beta   90.00
_cell.angle_gamma   90.00
#
_symmetry.space_group_name_H-M   'P 1'
#
loop_
_entity.id
_entity.type
_entity.pdbx_description
1 polymer ?
#
loop_
_entity_poly.entity_id
_entity_poly.type
_entity_poly.pdbx_seq_one_letter_code
_entity_poly.pdbx_strand_id
1 'polypeptide(L)' 'MTSKVKLLDVEQLNKASEMLKAIAHPLRIAMIGLLEDGKHLTVTEIHELLSIEQSTTSHHLGI' A
#
# COMPACT_ATOMS: atom_id res chain seq x y z
N MET A 1 -11.76 -19.54 32.81
CA MET A 1 -11.88 -18.87 31.50
C MET A 1 -10.55 -18.99 30.78
N THR A 2 -10.36 -20.02 29.96
CA THR A 2 -9.15 -20.17 29.15
C THR A 2 -9.46 -19.62 27.77
N SER A 3 -9.17 -18.34 27.56
CA SER A 3 -9.17 -17.75 26.22
C SER A 3 -8.13 -18.48 25.38
N LYS A 4 -8.60 -19.36 24.49
CA LYS A 4 -7.76 -19.96 23.45
C LYS A 4 -7.23 -18.81 22.61
N VAL A 5 -5.96 -18.47 22.75
CA VAL A 5 -5.25 -17.67 21.75
C VAL A 5 -5.36 -18.45 20.45
N LYS A 6 -6.14 -17.92 19.50
CA LYS A 6 -6.27 -18.50 18.18
C LYS A 6 -4.87 -18.40 17.55
N LEU A 7 -4.18 -19.53 17.39
CA LEU A 7 -2.90 -19.55 16.68
C LEU A 7 -3.16 -18.97 15.29
N LEU A 8 -2.50 -17.85 14.99
CA LEU A 8 -2.57 -17.23 13.68
C LEU A 8 -1.91 -18.17 12.69
N ASP A 9 -2.60 -18.41 11.58
CA ASP A 9 -2.11 -19.24 10.50
C ASP A 9 -0.85 -18.61 9.89
N VAL A 10 0.19 -19.42 9.69
CA VAL A 10 1.48 -18.98 9.15
C VAL A 10 1.31 -18.37 7.76
N GLU A 11 0.41 -18.91 6.95
CA GLU A 11 0.11 -18.36 5.63
C GLU A 11 -0.50 -16.95 5.72
N GLN A 12 -1.43 -16.75 6.66
CA GLN A 12 -2.02 -15.43 6.92
C GLN A 12 -0.98 -14.43 7.41
N LEU A 13 -0.08 -14.84 8.28
CA LEU A 13 1.02 -14.00 8.77
C LEU A 13 1.97 -13.59 7.65
N ASN A 14 2.34 -14.52 6.78
CA ASN A 14 3.20 -14.24 5.63
C ASN A 14 2.51 -13.26 4.67
N LYS A 15 1.24 -13.49 4.35
CA LYS A 15 0.48 -12.56 3.49
C LYS A 15 0.39 -11.16 4.08
N ALA A 16 0.13 -11.05 5.39
CA ALA A 16 0.10 -9.77 6.08
C ALA A 16 1.47 -9.08 6.04
N SER A 17 2.56 -9.82 6.29
CA SER A 17 3.93 -9.31 6.21
C SER A 17 4.26 -8.78 4.82
N GLU A 18 3.92 -9.50 3.76
CA GLU A 18 4.15 -9.05 2.39
C GLU A 18 3.35 -7.80 2.03
N MET A 19 2.07 -7.71 2.45
CA MET A 19 1.29 -6.49 2.28
C MET A 19 1.90 -5.29 3.02
N LEU A 20 2.36 -5.49 4.26
CA LEU A 20 3.00 -4.44 5.05
C LEU A 20 4.30 -3.97 4.39
N LYS A 21 5.14 -4.88 3.89
CA LYS A 21 6.35 -4.54 3.14
C LYS A 21 6.02 -3.75 1.86
N ALA A 22 4.96 -4.14 1.15
CA ALA A 22 4.53 -3.45 -0.06
C ALA A 22 4.15 -1.99 0.23
N ILE A 23 3.44 -1.70 1.33
CA ILE A 23 2.98 -0.34 1.65
C ILE A 23 3.93 0.49 2.53
N ALA A 24 5.03 -0.08 3.03
CA ALA A 24 5.89 0.57 4.03
C ALA A 24 6.61 1.85 3.56
N HIS A 25 6.63 2.14 2.26
CA HIS A 25 7.28 3.34 1.73
C HIS A 25 6.37 4.57 1.85
N PRO A 26 6.83 5.72 2.39
CA PRO A 26 6.00 6.90 2.60
C PRO A 26 5.24 7.38 1.36
N LEU A 27 5.87 7.33 0.18
CA LEU A 27 5.21 7.69 -1.07
C LEU A 27 4.03 6.77 -1.40
N ARG A 28 4.12 5.46 -1.11
CA ARG A 28 3.02 4.53 -1.36
C ARG A 28 1.85 4.78 -0.41
N ILE A 29 2.13 5.11 0.85
CA ILE A 29 1.09 5.53 1.81
C ILE A 29 0.38 6.79 1.29
N ALA A 30 1.12 7.77 0.79
CA ALA A 30 0.54 8.97 0.19
C ALA A 30 -0.31 8.64 -1.05
N MET A 31 0.16 7.76 -1.94
CA MET A 31 -0.60 7.30 -3.11
C MET A 31 -1.90 6.58 -2.70
N ILE A 32 -1.87 5.74 -1.66
CA ILE A 32 -3.08 5.10 -1.12
C ILE A 32 -4.06 6.17 -0.64
N GLY A 33 -3.60 7.17 0.12
CA GLY A 33 -4.47 8.27 0.59
C GLY A 33 -5.11 9.09 -0.55
N LEU A 34 -4.45 9.19 -1.70
CA LEU A 34 -5.04 9.83 -2.89
C LEU A 34 -6.14 8.97 -3.54
N LEU A 35 -6.07 7.65 -3.39
CA LEU A 35 -6.99 6.66 -3.96
C LEU A 35 -8.05 6.17 -2.95
N GLU A 36 -7.99 6.64 -1.70
CA GLU A 36 -9.00 6.35 -0.67
C GLU A 36 -10.40 6.81 -1.10
N ASP A 37 -11.42 6.24 -0.46
CA ASP A 37 -12.84 6.49 -0.75
C ASP A 37 -13.29 6.16 -2.19
N GLY A 38 -12.54 5.30 -2.88
CA GLY A 38 -12.86 4.87 -4.25
C GLY A 38 -12.51 5.90 -5.32
N LYS A 39 -11.61 6.84 -5.02
CA LYS A 39 -11.08 7.77 -6.03
C LYS A 39 -10.24 7.02 -7.06
N HIS A 40 -10.42 7.40 -8.31
CA HIS A 40 -9.62 6.91 -9.42
C HIS A 40 -8.83 8.08 -10.00
N LEU A 41 -7.51 7.94 -10.00
CA LEU A 41 -6.57 8.92 -10.54
C LEU A 41 -5.67 8.24 -11.55
N THR A 42 -5.31 8.98 -12.58
CA THR A 42 -4.27 8.60 -13.54
C THR A 42 -2.89 8.75 -12.92
N VAL A 43 -1.90 8.08 -13.50
CA VAL A 43 -0.49 8.23 -13.09
C VAL A 43 -0.04 9.69 -13.22
N THR A 44 -0.53 10.42 -14.22
CA THR A 44 -0.27 11.85 -14.42
C THR A 44 -0.75 12.68 -13.23
N GLU A 45 -2.03 12.54 -12.85
CA GLU A 45 -2.59 13.27 -11.72
C GLU A 45 -1.87 12.97 -10.40
N ILE A 46 -1.47 11.71 -10.18
CA ILE A 46 -0.77 11.31 -8.95
C ILE A 46 0.61 11.97 -8.86
N HIS A 47 1.41 11.95 -9.94
CA HIS A 47 2.77 12.51 -9.86
C HIS A 47 2.75 14.03 -9.74
N GLU A 48 1.76 14.70 -10.32
CA GLU A 48 1.56 16.15 -10.17
C GLU A 48 1.16 16.50 -8.73
N LEU A 49 0.17 15.79 -8.16
CA LEU A 49 -0.29 16.00 -6.77
C LEU A 49 0.81 15.77 -5.74
N LEU A 50 1.66 14.75 -5.96
CA LEU A 50 2.78 14.43 -5.07
C LEU A 50 4.05 15.24 -5.40
N SER A 51 4.05 15.99 -6.50
CA SER A 51 5.22 16.76 -6.98
C SER A 51 6.50 15.91 -7.10
N ILE A 52 6.35 14.71 -7.68
CA ILE A 52 7.44 13.77 -7.95
C ILE A 52 7.49 13.43 -9.44
N GLU A 53 8.57 12.77 -9.88
CA GLU A 53 8.65 12.30 -11.26
C GLU A 53 7.60 11.24 -11.57
N GLN A 54 7.04 11.29 -12.79
CA GLN A 54 6.12 10.28 -13.29
C GLN A 54 6.75 8.88 -13.35
N SER A 55 8.04 8.79 -13.68
CA SER A 55 8.84 7.55 -13.68
C SER A 55 8.82 6.89 -12.29
N THR A 56 9.07 7.69 -11.25
CA THR A 56 9.06 7.27 -9.85
C THR A 56 7.66 6.82 -9.40
N THR A 57 6.63 7.56 -9.81
CA THR A 57 5.23 7.19 -9.56
C THR A 57 4.87 5.85 -10.19
N SER A 58 5.21 5.68 -11.47
CA SER A 58 4.97 4.45 -12.23
C SER A 58 5.69 3.25 -11.60
N HIS A 59 6.94 3.45 -11.16
CA HIS A 59 7.70 2.43 -10.47
C HIS A 59 7.00 1.99 -9.18
N HIS A 60 6.59 2.91 -8.31
CA HIS A 60 5.94 2.55 -7.06
C HIS A 60 4.58 1.84 -7.22
N LEU A 61 3.80 2.16 -8.27
CA LEU A 61 2.51 1.56 -8.57
C LEU A 61 2.61 0.21 -9.29
N GLY A 62 3.73 -0.05 -9.99
CA GLY A 62 3.92 -1.26 -10.79
C GLY A 62 4.56 -2.45 -10.05
N ILE A 63 4.92 -2.30 -8.78
CA ILE A 63 5.58 -3.31 -7.92
C ILE A 63 4.68 -3.64 -6.75
#